data_AF-A0A1F5E346-F1
#
_entry.id   AF-A0A1F5E346-F1
#
_cell.length_a   1.000
_cell.length_b   1.000
_cell.length_c   1.000
_cell.angle_alpha   90.00
_cell.angle_beta   90.00
_cell.angle_gamma   90.00
#
_symmetry.space_group_name_H-M   'P 1'
#
loop_
_entity.id
_entity.type
_entity.pdbx_description
1 polymer ?
#
loop_
_entity_poly.entity_id
_entity_poly.type
_entity_poly.pdbx_seq_one_letter_code
_entity_poly.pdbx_strand_id
1 'polypeptide(L)'
;MKRLIAFLLLLIASTSVVWAATEADYNAYQDKLKQIQELQQKLDSNKGQQKTLSSTITYLNDKIELTELEISQTEDKLKGLGEEIATLTVKIVRLDESLDRTAQLLISRVGEAYKRTYFKPMYMFLESGGFTDFFESSKYLQLAQSNDRNLLLQLQTDRDVKQEQKDIKETKQAELEQLQKTLFAQENSLSQQKKGKEELLAITRNDEQRFQQLLAAAQSDIASITQALAKAGVKIGKVATGDVIGSVGSSGCSTGPHLHFEVWENAKFENGVMIYGTRVNPKPYLEDGKYTRPVSNYPGNVTTWYGEVYFLGIHTGIDIANSLGTPIHPIMGGTAYFVSSPCSYNISGGTNLGKGILVDHENGLATLYWHIP
;
A
#
# COMPACT_ATOMS: atom_id res chain seq x y z
N MET A 1 -6.38 -13.21 -15.15
CA MET A 1 -5.12 -12.43 -15.14
C MET A 1 -5.45 -10.95 -14.99
N LYS A 2 -4.67 -10.24 -14.16
CA LYS A 2 -4.68 -8.78 -13.84
C LYS A 2 -5.81 -8.35 -12.88
N ARG A 3 -5.56 -8.34 -11.56
CA ARG A 3 -4.84 -7.34 -10.73
C ARG A 3 -5.61 -6.02 -10.63
N LEU A 4 -6.43 -5.90 -9.58
CA LEU A 4 -6.72 -4.63 -8.93
C LEU A 4 -6.24 -4.70 -7.47
N ILE A 5 -5.55 -3.63 -7.09
CA ILE A 5 -4.88 -3.41 -5.82
C ILE A 5 -5.95 -3.22 -4.76
N ALA A 6 -6.27 -4.29 -4.04
CA ALA A 6 -6.97 -4.22 -2.77
C ALA A 6 -5.94 -3.87 -1.69
N PHE A 7 -6.15 -2.74 -1.04
CA PHE A 7 -5.39 -2.35 0.13
C PHE A 7 -5.40 -3.47 1.16
N LEU A 8 -4.21 -3.73 1.68
CA LEU A 8 -3.81 -4.87 2.49
C LEU A 8 -4.57 -4.90 3.83
N LEU A 9 -5.78 -5.46 3.84
CA LEU A 9 -6.30 -6.13 5.04
C LEU A 9 -5.48 -7.41 5.21
N LEU A 10 -4.25 -7.27 5.72
CA LEU A 10 -3.53 -8.40 6.29
C LEU A 10 -4.27 -8.77 7.58
N LEU A 11 -5.32 -9.56 7.41
CA LEU A 11 -5.94 -10.35 8.47
C LEU A 11 -4.89 -11.41 8.86
N ILE A 12 -3.88 -10.98 9.61
CA ILE A 12 -3.12 -11.89 10.46
C ILE A 12 -4.11 -12.29 11.56
N ALA A 13 -4.91 -13.32 11.27
CA ALA A 13 -5.46 -14.17 12.30
C ALA A 13 -4.30 -14.96 12.91
N SER A 14 -3.37 -14.27 13.57
CA SER A 14 -2.54 -14.90 14.58
C SER A 14 -3.43 -14.98 15.80
N THR A 15 -3.77 -16.19 16.20
CA THR A 15 -4.25 -16.47 17.54
C THR A 15 -3.16 -16.03 18.51
N SER A 16 -3.14 -14.75 18.85
CA SER A 16 -2.36 -14.23 19.96
C SER A 16 -3.01 -14.81 21.20
N VAL A 17 -2.30 -15.76 21.81
CA VAL A 17 -2.56 -16.25 23.15
C VAL A 17 -2.77 -15.01 24.03
N VAL A 18 -3.99 -14.87 24.52
CA VAL A 18 -4.40 -13.85 25.49
C VAL A 18 -3.47 -13.98 26.69
N TRP A 19 -2.58 -13.00 26.86
CA TRP A 19 -1.93 -12.77 28.15
C TRP A 19 -3.01 -12.60 29.22
N ALA A 20 -2.65 -12.85 30.48
CA ALA A 20 -3.51 -12.59 31.64
C ALA A 20 -3.76 -11.09 31.85
N ALA A 21 -4.31 -10.41 30.83
CA ALA A 21 -5.07 -9.19 30.95
C ALA A 21 -6.29 -9.55 31.79
N THR A 22 -6.57 -8.76 32.83
CA THR A 22 -7.80 -8.95 33.58
C THR A 22 -8.98 -8.82 32.62
N GLU A 23 -10.13 -9.43 32.94
CA GLU A 23 -11.34 -9.25 32.12
C GLU A 23 -11.66 -7.76 31.89
N ALA A 24 -11.31 -6.91 32.87
CA ALA A 24 -11.39 -5.46 32.78
C ALA A 24 -10.48 -4.86 31.70
N ASP A 25 -9.21 -5.29 31.59
CA ASP A 25 -8.26 -4.80 30.59
C ASP A 25 -8.69 -5.19 29.16
N TYR A 26 -9.20 -6.42 28.99
CA TYR A 26 -9.74 -6.88 27.71
C TYR A 26 -10.97 -6.08 27.29
N ASN A 27 -11.92 -5.88 28.20
CA ASN A 27 -13.12 -5.09 27.93
C ASN A 27 -12.80 -3.63 27.61
N ALA A 28 -11.85 -3.02 28.33
CA ALA A 28 -11.38 -1.67 28.04
C ALA A 28 -10.76 -1.54 26.64
N TYR A 29 -9.97 -2.53 26.21
CA TYR A 29 -9.42 -2.56 24.85
C TYR A 29 -10.51 -2.71 23.77
N GLN A 30 -11.53 -3.55 24.00
CA GLN A 30 -12.65 -3.71 23.08
C GLN A 30 -13.50 -2.43 22.97
N ASP A 31 -13.71 -1.71 24.08
CA ASP A 31 -14.41 -0.43 24.06
C ASP A 31 -13.65 0.62 23.25
N LYS A 32 -12.31 0.70 23.37
CA LYS A 32 -11.48 1.59 22.54
C LYS A 32 -11.61 1.25 21.05
N LEU A 33 -11.59 -0.04 20.68
CA LEU A 33 -11.78 -0.46 19.29
C LEU A 33 -13.13 -0.03 18.72
N LYS A 34 -14.19 -0.15 19.52
CA LYS A 34 -15.53 0.28 19.14
C LYS A 34 -15.59 1.79 18.94
N GLN A 35 -15.01 2.58 19.84
CA GLN A 35 -14.94 4.04 19.71
C GLN A 35 -14.17 4.47 18.45
N ILE A 36 -13.03 3.83 18.15
CA ILE A 36 -12.27 4.05 16.92
C ILE A 36 -13.16 3.80 15.70
N GLN A 37 -13.89 2.70 15.67
CA GLN A 37 -14.75 2.34 14.55
C GLN A 37 -15.92 3.34 14.37
N GLU A 38 -16.56 3.75 15.46
CA GLU A 38 -17.66 4.72 15.44
C GLU A 38 -17.17 6.10 14.99
N LEU A 39 -16.02 6.58 15.49
CA LEU A 39 -15.40 7.84 15.08
C LEU A 39 -14.97 7.81 13.61
N GLN A 40 -14.40 6.69 13.15
CA GLN A 40 -14.03 6.52 11.75
C GLN A 40 -15.27 6.62 10.84
N GLN A 41 -16.36 5.94 11.18
CA GLN A 41 -17.62 6.04 10.44
C GLN A 41 -18.20 7.46 10.45
N LYS A 42 -18.13 8.15 11.59
CA LYS A 42 -18.58 9.54 11.73
C LYS A 42 -17.75 10.48 10.85
N LEU A 43 -16.43 10.32 10.83
CA LEU A 43 -15.52 11.10 9.97
C LEU A 43 -15.78 10.86 8.49
N ASP A 44 -16.05 9.61 8.10
CA ASP A 44 -16.36 9.26 6.71
C ASP A 44 -17.71 9.84 6.26
N SER A 45 -18.73 9.85 7.13
CA SER A 45 -20.03 10.48 6.87
C SER A 45 -19.93 12.02 6.76
N ASN A 46 -19.08 12.62 7.60
CA ASN A 46 -18.90 14.07 7.66
C ASN A 46 -17.88 14.60 6.63
N LYS A 47 -17.24 13.71 5.86
CA LYS A 47 -16.28 14.05 4.81
C LYS A 47 -16.96 14.87 3.71
N GLY A 48 -16.53 16.13 3.54
CA GLY A 48 -17.13 17.06 2.56
C GLY A 48 -18.31 17.90 3.09
N GLN A 49 -18.71 17.71 4.35
CA GLN A 49 -19.70 18.56 5.02
C GLN A 49 -19.07 19.76 5.74
N GLN A 50 -17.75 19.98 5.60
CA GLN A 50 -16.99 21.09 6.22
C GLN A 50 -17.30 22.45 5.56
N LYS A 51 -18.58 22.82 5.53
CA LYS A 51 -19.07 24.04 4.91
C LYS A 51 -19.11 25.21 5.87
N THR A 52 -18.95 24.97 7.17
CA THR A 52 -18.97 26.00 8.23
C THR A 52 -17.77 25.85 9.14
N LEU A 53 -17.44 26.91 9.89
CA LEU A 53 -16.37 26.85 10.88
C LEU A 53 -16.66 25.79 11.94
N SER A 54 -17.90 25.75 12.44
CA SER A 54 -18.35 24.79 13.46
C SER A 54 -18.24 23.33 13.00
N SER A 55 -18.66 23.02 11.76
CA SER A 55 -18.54 21.67 11.20
C SER A 55 -17.07 21.27 10.95
N THR A 56 -16.23 22.24 10.55
CA THR A 56 -14.78 22.03 10.38
C THR A 56 -14.09 21.76 11.71
N ILE A 57 -14.41 22.51 12.76
CA ILE A 57 -13.87 22.31 14.11
C ILE A 57 -14.33 20.97 14.69
N THR A 58 -15.60 20.60 14.51
CA THR A 58 -16.11 19.28 14.92
C THR A 58 -15.33 18.15 14.23
N TYR A 59 -15.13 18.25 12.91
CA TYR A 59 -14.33 17.27 12.17
C TYR A 59 -12.88 17.17 12.67
N LEU A 60 -12.24 18.30 12.95
CA LEU A 60 -10.87 18.31 13.49
C LEU A 60 -10.81 17.72 14.90
N ASN A 61 -11.81 17.97 15.74
CA ASN A 61 -11.90 17.36 17.08
C ASN A 61 -12.04 15.85 16.99
N ASP A 62 -12.99 15.36 16.18
CA ASP A 62 -13.21 13.93 15.98
C ASP A 62 -11.94 13.23 15.45
N LYS A 63 -11.18 13.90 14.57
CA LYS A 63 -9.91 13.38 14.03
C LYS A 63 -8.78 13.36 15.07
N ILE A 64 -8.70 14.39 15.90
CA ILE A 64 -7.75 14.47 17.03
C ILE A 64 -8.04 13.34 18.01
N GLU A 65 -9.31 13.17 18.40
CA GLU A 65 -9.76 12.13 19.32
C GLU A 65 -9.46 10.72 18.78
N LEU A 66 -9.74 10.48 17.49
CA LEU A 66 -9.38 9.23 16.82
C LEU A 66 -7.86 8.98 16.89
N THR A 67 -7.05 9.99 16.56
CA THR A 67 -5.59 9.86 16.58
C THR A 67 -5.07 9.59 18.02
N GLU A 68 -5.66 10.21 19.04
CA GLU A 68 -5.32 9.96 20.45
C GLU A 68 -5.66 8.53 20.89
N LEU A 69 -6.81 8.01 20.45
CA LEU A 69 -7.20 6.61 20.71
C LEU A 69 -6.26 5.62 20.00
N GLU A 70 -5.87 5.90 18.76
CA GLU A 70 -4.90 5.09 18.01
C GLU A 70 -3.51 5.08 18.65
N ILE A 71 -3.06 6.23 19.19
CA ILE A 71 -1.82 6.34 19.97
C ILE A 71 -1.92 5.46 21.21
N SER A 72 -2.99 5.62 22.00
CA SER A 72 -3.19 4.83 23.21
C SER A 72 -3.21 3.32 22.92
N GLN A 73 -3.86 2.91 21.83
CA GLN A 73 -3.86 1.50 21.40
C GLN A 73 -2.45 1.02 21.04
N THR A 74 -1.65 1.86 20.39
CA THR A 74 -0.28 1.52 19.97
C THR A 74 0.64 1.41 21.19
N GLU A 75 0.49 2.30 22.18
CA GLU A 75 1.19 2.22 23.47
C GLU A 75 0.85 0.94 24.24
N ASP A 76 -0.44 0.57 24.30
CA ASP A 76 -0.89 -0.68 24.94
C ASP A 76 -0.26 -1.91 24.26
N LYS A 77 -0.21 -1.93 22.92
CA LYS A 77 0.45 -3.00 22.14
C LYS A 77 1.95 -3.04 22.40
N LEU A 78 2.63 -1.89 22.44
CA LEU A 78 4.06 -1.81 22.74
C LEU A 78 4.37 -2.36 24.13
N LYS A 79 3.54 -2.04 25.13
CA LYS A 79 3.67 -2.59 26.48
C LYS A 79 3.54 -4.11 26.49
N GLY A 80 2.47 -4.66 25.91
CA GLY A 80 2.24 -6.10 25.86
C GLY A 80 3.36 -6.85 25.13
N LEU A 81 3.82 -6.30 23.99
CA LEU A 81 4.93 -6.87 23.24
C LEU A 81 6.26 -6.83 24.01
N GLY A 82 6.49 -5.76 24.79
CA GLY A 82 7.63 -5.66 25.70
C GLY A 82 7.63 -6.75 26.78
N GLU A 83 6.48 -7.02 27.39
CA GLU A 83 6.30 -8.09 28.39
C GLU A 83 6.51 -9.50 27.80
N GLU A 84 6.05 -9.72 26.57
CA GLU A 84 6.29 -10.96 25.82
C GLU A 84 7.78 -11.18 25.53
N ILE A 85 8.48 -10.14 25.07
CA ILE A 85 9.93 -10.19 24.81
C ILE A 85 10.71 -10.45 26.10
N ALA A 86 10.31 -9.84 27.22
CA ALA A 86 10.90 -10.09 28.54
C ALA A 86 10.73 -11.56 28.95
N THR A 87 9.53 -12.11 28.76
CA THR A 87 9.21 -13.51 29.07
C THR A 87 10.01 -14.48 28.21
N LEU A 88 10.10 -14.23 26.90
CA LEU A 88 10.92 -15.02 25.98
C LEU A 88 12.40 -14.98 26.38
N THR A 89 12.89 -13.82 26.81
CA THR A 89 14.28 -13.67 27.28
C THR A 89 14.56 -14.57 28.49
N VAL A 90 13.65 -14.60 29.48
CA VAL A 90 13.79 -15.51 30.63
C VAL A 90 13.75 -16.98 30.20
N LYS A 91 12.86 -17.36 29.28
CA LYS A 91 12.78 -18.73 28.75
C LYS A 91 14.08 -19.15 28.04
N ILE A 92 14.63 -18.28 27.20
CA ILE A 92 15.88 -18.55 26.47
C ILE A 92 17.06 -18.75 27.44
N VAL A 93 17.16 -17.93 28.50
CA VAL A 93 18.20 -18.09 29.53
C VAL A 93 18.08 -19.44 30.23
N ARG A 94 16.87 -19.85 30.63
CA ARG A 94 16.65 -21.16 31.26
C ARG A 94 17.00 -22.33 30.33
N LEU A 95 16.68 -22.23 29.05
CA LEU A 95 17.05 -23.24 28.05
C LEU A 95 18.57 -23.30 27.86
N ASP A 96 19.26 -22.16 27.92
CA ASP A 96 20.72 -22.12 27.83
C ASP A 96 21.38 -22.87 28.99
N GLU A 97 20.92 -22.62 30.22
CA GLU A 97 21.41 -23.33 31.40
C GLU A 97 21.09 -24.85 31.35
N SER A 98 19.97 -25.25 30.73
CA SER A 98 19.63 -26.67 30.52
C SER A 98 20.58 -27.33 29.52
N LEU A 99 20.84 -26.65 28.40
CA LEU A 99 21.76 -27.10 27.36
C LEU A 99 23.18 -27.25 27.91
N ASP A 100 23.68 -26.27 28.66
CA ASP A 100 25.01 -26.32 29.25
C ASP A 100 25.15 -27.51 30.23
N ARG A 101 24.15 -27.72 31.10
CA ARG A 101 24.12 -28.87 32.02
C ARG A 101 24.12 -30.21 31.26
N THR A 102 23.27 -30.33 30.25
CA THR A 102 23.14 -31.55 29.45
C THR A 102 24.41 -31.82 28.64
N ALA A 103 25.02 -30.78 28.07
CA ALA A 103 26.28 -30.86 27.33
C ALA A 103 27.44 -31.30 28.23
N GLN A 104 27.58 -30.72 29.42
CA GLN A 104 28.62 -31.12 30.38
C GLN A 104 28.46 -32.59 30.83
N LEU A 105 27.23 -33.05 31.04
CA LEU A 105 26.96 -34.44 31.36
C LEU A 105 27.37 -35.37 30.20
N LEU A 106 26.98 -35.02 28.96
CA LEU A 106 27.34 -35.77 27.76
C LEU A 106 28.86 -35.83 27.55
N ILE A 107 29.57 -34.73 27.72
CA ILE A 107 31.05 -34.68 27.62
C ILE A 107 31.68 -35.65 28.64
N SER A 108 31.19 -35.62 29.88
CA SER A 108 31.67 -36.53 30.94
C SER A 108 31.41 -38.01 30.60
N ARG A 109 30.22 -38.31 30.05
CA ARG A 109 29.80 -39.66 29.65
C ARG A 109 30.59 -40.19 28.44
N VAL A 110 30.84 -39.35 27.44
CA VAL A 110 31.67 -39.68 26.27
C VAL A 110 33.11 -40.00 26.70
N GLY A 111 33.66 -39.23 27.65
CA GLY A 111 34.98 -39.52 28.23
C GLY A 111 35.05 -40.90 28.89
N GLU A 112 34.02 -41.27 29.67
CA GLU A 112 33.94 -42.59 30.29
C GLU A 112 33.72 -43.72 29.28
N ALA A 113 32.90 -43.50 28.24
CA ALA A 113 32.71 -44.45 27.15
C ALA A 113 34.01 -44.69 26.36
N TYR A 114 34.80 -43.64 26.10
CA TYR A 114 36.10 -43.75 25.43
C TYR A 114 37.09 -44.61 26.23
N LYS A 115 37.22 -44.38 27.55
CA LYS A 115 38.06 -45.20 28.42
C LYS A 115 37.67 -46.68 28.40
N ARG A 116 36.36 -46.99 28.32
CA ARG A 116 35.83 -48.36 28.27
C ARG A 116 35.97 -49.03 26.91
N THR A 117 36.01 -48.27 25.82
CA THR A 117 36.14 -48.82 24.45
C THR A 117 37.48 -49.56 24.27
N TYR A 118 38.48 -49.28 25.11
CA TYR A 118 39.74 -50.03 25.17
C TYR A 118 39.59 -51.45 25.78
N PHE A 119 38.49 -51.76 26.46
CA PHE A 119 38.19 -53.09 26.99
C PHE A 119 37.29 -53.85 26.01
N LYS A 120 37.84 -54.83 25.28
CA LYS A 120 37.03 -55.65 24.36
C LYS A 120 36.05 -56.55 25.14
N PRO A 121 34.87 -56.89 24.58
CA PRO A 121 33.87 -57.75 25.23
C PRO A 121 34.43 -59.08 25.76
N MET A 122 35.42 -59.63 25.06
CA MET A 122 36.13 -60.84 25.48
C MET A 122 36.89 -60.65 26.80
N TYR A 123 37.53 -59.49 27.00
CA TYR A 123 38.22 -59.18 28.26
C TYR A 123 37.24 -58.93 29.40
N MET A 124 36.10 -58.29 29.11
CA MET A 124 35.03 -58.06 30.09
C MET A 124 34.41 -59.38 30.59
N PHE A 125 34.28 -60.38 29.71
CA PHE A 125 33.87 -61.74 30.10
C PHE A 125 34.92 -62.44 30.97
N LEU A 126 36.21 -62.33 30.60
CA LEU A 126 37.32 -62.97 31.33
C LEU A 126 37.60 -62.34 32.71
N GLU A 127 37.25 -61.07 32.90
CA GLU A 127 37.41 -60.35 34.17
C GLU A 127 36.21 -60.55 35.12
N SER A 128 35.04 -60.89 34.58
CA SER A 128 33.83 -61.19 35.36
C SER A 128 33.94 -62.54 36.07
N GLY A 129 33.39 -62.66 37.29
CA GLY A 129 33.45 -63.87 38.11
C GLY A 129 32.66 -65.08 37.57
N GLY A 130 32.03 -64.95 36.40
CA GLY A 130 31.26 -65.99 35.72
C GLY A 130 30.25 -65.44 34.70
N PHE A 131 29.48 -66.33 34.08
CA PHE A 131 28.50 -65.98 33.02
C PHE A 131 27.41 -65.00 33.50
N THR A 132 26.97 -65.11 34.75
CA THR A 132 25.95 -64.23 35.35
C THR A 132 26.44 -62.78 35.44
N ASP A 133 27.65 -62.57 35.98
CA ASP A 133 28.25 -61.24 36.16
C ASP A 133 28.51 -60.54 34.81
N PHE A 134 28.94 -61.30 33.80
CA PHE A 134 29.07 -60.79 32.43
C PHE A 134 27.73 -60.33 31.86
N PHE A 135 26.68 -61.14 32.00
CA PHE A 135 25.36 -60.82 31.46
C PHE A 135 24.75 -59.58 32.13
N GLU A 136 24.87 -59.46 33.46
CA GLU A 136 24.45 -58.27 34.20
C GLU A 136 25.22 -57.02 33.75
N SER A 137 26.54 -57.11 33.63
CA SER A 137 27.38 -55.99 33.20
C SER A 137 27.08 -55.55 31.76
N SER A 138 26.80 -56.50 30.86
CA SER A 138 26.37 -56.23 29.48
C SER A 138 25.01 -55.51 29.45
N LYS A 139 24.06 -55.92 30.29
CA LYS A 139 22.76 -55.26 30.43
C LYS A 139 22.91 -53.83 30.96
N TYR A 140 23.78 -53.60 31.95
CA TYR A 140 24.08 -52.25 32.45
C TYR A 140 24.70 -51.36 31.38
N LEU A 141 25.59 -51.90 30.53
CA LEU A 141 26.18 -51.16 29.44
C LEU A 141 25.14 -50.75 28.39
N GLN A 142 24.23 -51.65 28.01
CA GLN A 142 23.13 -51.33 27.09
C GLN A 142 22.21 -50.24 27.67
N LEU A 143 21.88 -50.33 28.96
CA LEU A 143 21.08 -49.30 29.64
C LEU A 143 21.81 -47.95 29.64
N ALA A 144 23.11 -47.94 29.93
CA ALA A 144 23.95 -46.75 29.89
C ALA A 144 23.96 -46.12 28.49
N GLN A 145 24.17 -46.90 27.43
CA GLN A 145 24.14 -46.44 26.05
C GLN A 145 22.77 -45.88 25.65
N SER A 146 21.67 -46.51 26.09
CA SER A 146 20.33 -46.00 25.84
C SER A 146 20.10 -44.64 26.52
N ASN A 147 20.58 -44.48 27.76
CA ASN A 147 20.48 -43.21 28.46
C ASN A 147 21.32 -42.12 27.78
N ASP A 148 22.52 -42.44 27.29
CA ASP A 148 23.36 -41.48 26.56
C ASP A 148 22.71 -41.03 25.26
N ARG A 149 22.04 -41.95 24.55
CA ARG A 149 21.24 -41.60 23.37
C ARG A 149 20.08 -40.67 23.73
N ASN A 150 19.37 -40.94 24.83
CA ASN A 150 18.27 -40.08 25.29
C ASN A 150 18.77 -38.68 25.66
N LEU A 151 19.91 -38.57 26.32
CA LEU A 151 20.57 -37.30 26.63
C LEU A 151 20.92 -36.51 25.36
N LEU A 152 21.43 -37.19 24.33
CA LEU A 152 21.73 -36.55 23.04
C LEU A 152 20.46 -36.02 22.37
N LEU A 153 19.38 -36.80 22.37
CA LEU A 153 18.09 -36.39 21.83
C LEU A 153 17.49 -35.22 22.61
N GLN A 154 17.62 -35.21 23.94
CA GLN A 154 17.21 -34.09 24.78
C GLN A 154 18.02 -32.83 24.46
N LEU A 155 19.34 -32.94 24.34
CA LEU A 155 20.20 -31.81 23.97
C LEU A 155 19.80 -31.23 22.60
N GLN A 156 19.53 -32.09 21.61
CA GLN A 156 19.05 -31.66 20.29
C GLN A 156 17.70 -30.95 20.39
N THR A 157 16.76 -31.50 21.17
CA THR A 157 15.42 -30.93 21.35
C THR A 157 15.49 -29.56 22.03
N ASP A 158 16.23 -29.44 23.14
CA ASP A 158 16.42 -28.18 23.86
C ASP A 158 17.09 -27.12 22.98
N ARG A 159 18.01 -27.53 22.09
CA ARG A 159 18.69 -26.63 21.15
C ARG A 159 17.71 -26.10 20.12
N ASP A 160 16.90 -26.97 19.54
CA ASP A 160 15.93 -26.61 18.51
C ASP A 160 14.83 -25.73 19.10
N VAL A 161 14.31 -26.05 20.30
CA VAL A 161 13.36 -25.19 21.02
C VAL A 161 13.99 -23.83 21.35
N LYS A 162 15.24 -23.79 21.82
CA LYS A 162 15.94 -22.51 22.08
C LYS A 162 16.06 -21.67 20.82
N GLN A 163 16.37 -22.28 19.68
CA GLN A 163 16.46 -21.58 18.40
C GLN A 163 15.09 -21.02 18.00
N GLU A 164 14.02 -21.82 18.09
CA GLU A 164 12.65 -21.36 17.81
C GLU A 164 12.25 -20.17 18.70
N GLN A 165 12.55 -20.22 20.01
CA GLN A 165 12.26 -19.10 20.91
C GLN A 165 13.06 -17.83 20.55
N LYS A 166 14.30 -17.98 20.05
CA LYS A 166 15.10 -16.84 19.56
C LYS A 166 14.49 -16.23 18.31
N ASP A 167 14.07 -17.05 17.36
CA ASP A 167 13.47 -16.59 16.10
C ASP A 167 12.14 -15.84 16.37
N ILE A 168 11.32 -16.35 17.30
CA ILE A 168 10.10 -15.68 17.76
C ILE A 168 10.44 -14.33 18.42
N LYS A 169 11.46 -14.30 19.28
CA LYS A 169 11.89 -13.06 19.95
C LYS A 169 12.36 -12.03 18.92
N GLU A 170 13.16 -12.42 17.94
CA GLU A 170 13.65 -11.52 16.89
C GLU A 170 12.49 -10.94 16.07
N THR A 171 11.51 -11.78 15.69
CA THR A 171 10.30 -11.33 15.00
C THR A 171 9.53 -10.29 15.83
N LYS A 172 9.37 -10.53 17.14
CA LYS A 172 8.69 -9.59 18.05
C LYS A 172 9.48 -8.30 18.26
N GLN A 173 10.81 -8.36 18.27
CA GLN A 173 11.65 -7.16 18.33
C GLN A 173 11.47 -6.30 17.06
N ALA A 174 11.41 -6.92 15.88
CA ALA A 174 11.13 -6.21 14.65
C ALA A 174 9.72 -5.58 14.65
N GLU A 175 8.71 -6.29 15.17
CA GLU A 175 7.36 -5.74 15.35
C GLU A 175 7.35 -4.54 16.30
N LEU A 176 8.11 -4.61 17.41
CA LEU A 176 8.25 -3.52 18.37
C LEU A 176 8.85 -2.27 17.74
N GLU A 177 9.92 -2.42 16.96
CA GLU A 177 10.51 -1.30 16.21
C GLU A 177 9.53 -0.67 15.23
N GLN A 178 8.72 -1.49 14.55
CA GLN A 178 7.71 -1.00 13.62
C GLN A 178 6.57 -0.25 14.32
N LEU A 179 6.13 -0.74 15.49
CA LEU A 179 5.14 -0.05 16.31
C LEU A 179 5.68 1.28 16.87
N GLN A 180 6.96 1.34 17.27
CA GLN A 180 7.60 2.60 17.69
C GLN A 180 7.62 3.64 16.57
N LYS A 181 7.93 3.23 15.32
CA LYS A 181 7.87 4.13 14.15
C LYS A 181 6.44 4.61 13.88
N THR A 182 5.46 3.72 14.04
CA THR A 182 4.04 4.05 13.90
C THR A 182 3.61 5.08 14.94
N LEU A 183 3.97 4.86 16.21
CA LEU A 183 3.67 5.77 17.31
C LEU A 183 4.25 7.16 17.05
N PHE A 184 5.53 7.25 16.67
CA PHE A 184 6.16 8.52 16.33
C PHE A 184 5.45 9.25 15.17
N ALA A 185 5.00 8.53 14.15
CA ALA A 185 4.24 9.13 13.05
C ALA A 185 2.86 9.64 13.52
N GLN A 186 2.18 8.88 14.40
CA GLN A 186 0.90 9.27 14.98
C GLN A 186 1.03 10.51 15.88
N GLU A 187 2.05 10.57 16.76
CA GLU A 187 2.32 11.74 17.61
C GLU A 187 2.58 13.01 16.79
N ASN A 188 3.37 12.89 15.71
CA ASN A 188 3.61 13.98 14.78
C ASN A 188 2.31 14.41 14.09
N SER A 189 1.50 13.46 13.62
CA SER A 189 0.19 13.75 13.02
C SER A 189 -0.73 14.48 14.00
N LEU A 190 -0.81 14.01 15.25
CA LEU A 190 -1.59 14.64 16.31
C LEU A 190 -1.14 16.08 16.59
N SER A 191 0.18 16.30 16.67
CA SER A 191 0.77 17.64 16.85
C SER A 191 0.37 18.58 15.70
N GLN A 192 0.49 18.13 14.45
CA GLN A 192 0.09 18.92 13.28
C GLN A 192 -1.42 19.20 13.24
N GLN A 193 -2.26 18.24 13.63
CA GLN A 193 -3.70 18.43 13.70
C GLN A 193 -4.09 19.47 14.76
N LYS A 194 -3.50 19.39 15.97
CA LYS A 194 -3.70 20.37 17.04
C LYS A 194 -3.26 21.76 16.61
N LYS A 195 -2.06 21.87 16.02
CA LYS A 195 -1.52 23.14 15.51
C LYS A 195 -2.41 23.73 14.39
N GLY A 196 -2.81 22.92 13.42
CA GLY A 196 -3.68 23.38 12.32
C GLY A 196 -5.04 23.86 12.82
N LYS A 197 -5.60 23.21 13.84
CA LYS A 197 -6.83 23.67 14.51
C LYS A 197 -6.61 25.01 15.22
N GLU A 198 -5.51 25.18 15.95
CA GLU A 198 -5.18 26.44 16.63
C GLU A 198 -4.97 27.59 15.62
N GLU A 199 -4.25 27.34 14.53
CA GLU A 199 -4.06 28.30 13.44
C GLU A 199 -5.40 28.70 12.80
N LEU A 200 -6.27 27.73 12.52
CA LEU A 200 -7.62 28.00 12.01
C LEU A 200 -8.43 28.88 12.96
N LEU A 201 -8.41 28.58 14.26
CA LEU A 201 -9.11 29.38 15.27
C LEU A 201 -8.51 30.80 15.40
N ALA A 202 -7.19 30.94 15.29
CA ALA A 202 -6.51 32.24 15.34
C ALA A 202 -6.83 33.11 14.10
N ILE A 203 -6.82 32.50 12.91
CA ILE A 203 -7.08 33.20 11.65
C ILE A 203 -8.56 33.58 11.53
N THR A 204 -9.46 32.70 11.95
CA THR A 204 -10.92 32.95 11.90
C THR A 204 -11.39 33.78 13.07
N ARG A 205 -10.70 33.79 14.22
CA ARG A 205 -11.13 34.43 15.47
C ARG A 205 -12.52 33.99 15.93
N ASN A 206 -12.88 32.73 15.63
CA ASN A 206 -14.23 32.19 15.84
C ASN A 206 -15.34 32.93 15.08
N ASP A 207 -14.99 33.59 13.96
CA ASP A 207 -15.91 34.32 13.09
C ASP A 207 -16.23 33.49 11.83
N GLU A 208 -17.50 33.09 11.70
CA GLU A 208 -18.01 32.32 10.57
C GLU A 208 -17.93 33.11 9.25
N GLN A 209 -18.19 34.41 9.26
CA GLN A 209 -18.15 35.22 8.04
C GLN A 209 -16.72 35.30 7.51
N ARG A 210 -15.74 35.44 8.40
CA ARG A 210 -14.32 35.42 8.06
C ARG A 210 -13.87 34.06 7.53
N PHE A 211 -14.37 32.96 8.12
CA PHE A 211 -14.13 31.62 7.61
C PHE A 211 -14.68 31.43 6.18
N GLN A 212 -15.91 31.85 5.91
CA GLN A 212 -16.52 31.77 4.58
C GLN A 212 -15.75 32.57 3.53
N GLN A 213 -15.26 33.77 3.88
CA GLN A 213 -14.43 34.58 2.99
C GLN A 213 -13.14 33.87 2.60
N LEU A 214 -12.44 33.27 3.59
CA LEU A 214 -11.20 32.53 3.35
C LEU A 214 -11.45 31.26 2.53
N LEU A 215 -12.54 30.54 2.81
CA LEU A 215 -12.92 29.36 2.05
C LEU A 215 -13.21 29.70 0.58
N ALA A 216 -13.97 30.77 0.33
CA ALA A 216 -14.27 31.24 -1.01
C ALA A 216 -13.00 31.71 -1.76
N ALA A 217 -12.10 32.42 -1.07
CA ALA A 217 -10.82 32.84 -1.64
C ALA A 217 -9.96 31.63 -2.03
N ALA A 218 -9.77 30.66 -1.13
CA ALA A 218 -9.01 29.44 -1.40
C ALA A 218 -9.62 28.60 -2.53
N GLN A 219 -10.95 28.50 -2.60
CA GLN A 219 -11.64 27.83 -3.70
C GLN A 219 -11.45 28.55 -5.03
N SER A 220 -11.48 29.88 -5.04
CA SER A 220 -11.19 30.68 -6.24
C SER A 220 -9.74 30.53 -6.67
N ASP A 221 -8.80 30.48 -5.73
CA ASP A 221 -7.38 30.29 -6.02
C ASP A 221 -7.16 28.91 -6.64
N ILE A 222 -7.72 27.84 -6.05
CA ILE A 222 -7.70 26.49 -6.62
C ILE A 222 -8.35 26.47 -8.00
N ALA A 223 -9.48 27.13 -8.19
CA ALA A 223 -10.15 27.21 -9.49
C ALA A 223 -9.28 27.95 -10.52
N SER A 224 -8.60 29.04 -10.12
CA SER A 224 -7.71 29.80 -10.98
C SER A 224 -6.43 29.02 -11.34
N ILE A 225 -5.86 28.28 -10.39
CA ILE A 225 -4.70 27.40 -10.59
C ILE A 225 -5.11 26.23 -11.49
N THR A 226 -6.26 25.62 -11.23
CA THR A 226 -6.81 24.53 -12.05
C THR A 226 -7.11 25.04 -13.46
N GLN A 227 -7.66 26.25 -13.60
CA GLN A 227 -7.92 26.87 -14.90
C GLN A 227 -6.62 27.28 -15.61
N ALA A 228 -5.60 27.72 -14.87
CA ALA A 228 -4.28 28.01 -15.40
C ALA A 228 -3.58 26.72 -15.87
N LEU A 229 -3.69 25.63 -15.13
CA LEU A 229 -3.22 24.29 -15.50
C LEU A 229 -4.07 23.63 -16.61
N ALA A 230 -5.33 24.03 -16.76
CA ALA A 230 -6.21 23.58 -17.84
C ALA A 230 -5.94 24.34 -19.14
N LYS A 231 -5.65 25.65 -19.06
CA LYS A 231 -5.26 26.49 -20.20
C LYS A 231 -3.81 26.27 -20.64
N ALA A 232 -2.88 26.09 -19.70
CA ALA A 232 -1.50 25.73 -19.95
C ALA A 232 -1.36 24.21 -19.92
N GLY A 233 -1.25 23.56 -21.08
CA GLY A 233 -0.98 22.13 -21.12
C GLY A 233 0.31 21.82 -20.35
N VAL A 234 0.26 20.86 -19.40
CA VAL A 234 1.45 20.45 -18.65
C VAL A 234 2.34 19.65 -19.59
N LYS A 235 3.51 20.19 -19.94
CA LYS A 235 4.46 19.52 -20.85
C LYS A 235 4.86 18.16 -20.27
N ILE A 236 4.49 17.09 -20.96
CA ILE A 236 4.86 15.71 -20.63
C ILE A 236 6.27 15.43 -21.14
N GLY A 237 6.60 15.87 -22.36
CA GLY A 237 7.89 15.65 -22.98
C GLY A 237 7.78 15.28 -24.46
N LYS A 238 8.90 14.86 -25.06
CA LYS A 238 8.94 14.34 -26.44
C LYS A 238 8.37 12.92 -26.46
N VAL A 239 7.57 12.61 -27.47
CA VAL A 239 6.98 11.29 -27.73
C VAL A 239 7.29 10.86 -29.16
N ALA A 240 7.52 9.57 -29.37
CA ALA A 240 7.80 8.96 -30.66
C ALA A 240 6.62 8.10 -31.14
N THR A 241 6.60 7.82 -32.43
CA THR A 241 5.65 6.88 -33.03
C THR A 241 5.80 5.50 -32.37
N GLY A 242 4.71 4.95 -31.83
CA GLY A 242 4.69 3.66 -31.13
C GLY A 242 4.71 3.77 -29.60
N ASP A 243 5.03 4.94 -29.04
CA ASP A 243 4.95 5.17 -27.60
C ASP A 243 3.50 5.05 -27.12
N VAL A 244 3.33 4.66 -25.85
CA VAL A 244 2.02 4.70 -25.18
C VAL A 244 1.92 6.05 -24.48
N ILE A 245 1.08 6.92 -25.01
CA ILE A 245 0.87 8.27 -24.44
C ILE A 245 -0.22 8.26 -23.38
N GLY A 246 -1.18 7.33 -23.46
CA GLY A 246 -2.25 7.20 -22.48
C GLY A 246 -3.03 5.90 -22.65
N SER A 247 -4.18 5.82 -22.01
CA SER A 247 -5.11 4.71 -22.16
C SER A 247 -6.55 5.19 -22.29
N VAL A 248 -7.39 4.41 -22.97
CA VAL A 248 -8.81 4.72 -23.11
C VAL A 248 -9.48 4.74 -21.74
N GLY A 249 -10.12 5.85 -21.41
CA GLY A 249 -10.86 6.03 -20.17
C GLY A 249 -12.31 6.43 -20.44
N SER A 250 -12.89 7.13 -19.48
CA SER A 250 -14.23 7.71 -19.57
C SER A 250 -14.33 9.00 -18.74
N SER A 251 -13.28 9.83 -18.75
CA SER A 251 -13.27 11.11 -18.04
C SER A 251 -14.00 12.20 -18.83
N GLY A 252 -14.62 13.17 -18.16
CA GLY A 252 -15.32 14.25 -18.87
C GLY A 252 -16.60 13.79 -19.55
N CYS A 253 -16.94 14.50 -20.65
CA CYS A 253 -18.21 14.51 -21.35
C CYS A 253 -18.44 13.21 -22.15
N SER A 254 -18.32 12.07 -21.49
CA SER A 254 -18.37 10.74 -22.07
C SER A 254 -19.48 9.92 -21.41
N THR A 255 -20.26 9.21 -22.22
CA THR A 255 -21.31 8.29 -21.79
C THR A 255 -20.81 6.84 -21.64
N GLY A 256 -19.55 6.57 -21.99
CA GLY A 256 -18.93 5.26 -21.87
C GLY A 256 -17.51 5.19 -22.46
N PRO A 257 -16.76 4.09 -22.23
CA PRO A 257 -15.35 3.98 -22.64
C PRO A 257 -15.12 4.15 -24.15
N HIS A 258 -14.44 5.23 -24.56
CA HIS A 258 -14.06 5.49 -25.94
C HIS A 258 -12.88 6.47 -26.02
N LEU A 259 -12.19 6.48 -27.16
CA LEU A 259 -11.24 7.52 -27.52
C LEU A 259 -11.95 8.53 -28.41
N HIS A 260 -11.95 9.80 -28.01
CA HIS A 260 -12.29 10.91 -28.89
C HIS A 260 -11.00 11.51 -29.46
N PHE A 261 -10.85 11.47 -30.79
CA PHE A 261 -9.62 11.83 -31.50
C PHE A 261 -9.86 13.01 -32.45
N GLU A 262 -9.10 14.10 -32.28
CA GLU A 262 -9.14 15.26 -33.19
C GLU A 262 -7.78 15.48 -33.88
N VAL A 263 -7.84 16.04 -35.10
CA VAL A 263 -6.66 16.48 -35.86
C VAL A 263 -6.82 17.96 -36.20
N TRP A 264 -5.73 18.71 -36.02
CA TRP A 264 -5.66 20.15 -36.21
C TRP A 264 -4.54 20.51 -37.18
N GLU A 265 -4.86 21.28 -38.22
CA GLU A 265 -3.90 21.85 -39.17
C GLU A 265 -3.60 23.33 -38.85
N ASN A 266 -2.46 23.81 -39.34
CA ASN A 266 -1.94 25.16 -39.07
C ASN A 266 -1.80 25.45 -37.56
N ALA A 267 -1.53 24.41 -36.77
CA ALA A 267 -1.44 24.51 -35.32
C ALA A 267 -0.23 25.39 -34.93
N LYS A 268 -0.47 26.36 -34.04
CA LYS A 268 0.56 27.22 -33.45
C LYS A 268 0.51 27.11 -31.94
N PHE A 269 1.67 26.92 -31.33
CA PHE A 269 1.83 26.78 -29.89
C PHE A 269 2.65 27.94 -29.32
N GLU A 270 2.18 28.51 -28.21
CA GLU A 270 2.94 29.45 -27.39
C GLU A 270 2.94 28.95 -25.94
N ASN A 271 4.12 28.80 -25.34
CA ASN A 271 4.30 28.36 -23.95
C ASN A 271 3.51 27.09 -23.57
N GLY A 272 3.38 26.12 -24.49
CA GLY A 272 2.66 24.87 -24.27
C GLY A 272 1.14 24.95 -24.43
N VAL A 273 0.63 26.06 -25.00
CA VAL A 273 -0.78 26.27 -25.33
C VAL A 273 -0.95 26.36 -26.83
N MET A 274 -1.89 25.59 -27.41
CA MET A 274 -2.29 25.77 -28.80
C MET A 274 -3.12 27.06 -28.93
N ILE A 275 -2.51 28.11 -29.45
CA ILE A 275 -3.13 29.44 -29.62
C ILE A 275 -3.97 29.55 -30.90
N TYR A 276 -3.68 28.70 -31.88
CA TYR A 276 -4.39 28.65 -33.15
C TYR A 276 -4.30 27.25 -33.76
N GLY A 277 -5.34 26.84 -34.46
CA GLY A 277 -5.39 25.60 -35.23
C GLY A 277 -6.76 25.46 -35.89
N THR A 278 -6.82 24.79 -37.03
CA THR A 278 -8.07 24.49 -37.74
C THR A 278 -8.36 23.00 -37.63
N ARG A 279 -9.52 22.64 -37.08
CA ARG A 279 -9.95 21.23 -37.04
C ARG A 279 -10.21 20.71 -38.44
N VAL A 280 -9.73 19.51 -38.71
CA VAL A 280 -9.92 18.82 -39.99
C VAL A 280 -10.42 17.40 -39.75
N ASN A 281 -10.99 16.81 -40.79
CA ASN A 281 -11.45 15.42 -40.74
C ASN A 281 -10.25 14.49 -40.44
N PRO A 282 -10.25 13.70 -39.35
CA PRO A 282 -9.15 12.79 -39.03
C PRO A 282 -9.05 11.57 -39.96
N LYS A 283 -10.12 11.20 -40.68
CA LYS A 283 -10.18 9.97 -41.48
C LYS A 283 -9.07 9.84 -42.53
N PRO A 284 -8.76 10.87 -43.36
CA PRO A 284 -7.65 10.81 -44.31
C PRO A 284 -6.29 10.54 -43.63
N TYR A 285 -6.05 11.13 -42.45
CA TYR A 285 -4.82 10.93 -41.69
C TYR A 285 -4.67 9.50 -41.17
N LEU A 286 -5.77 8.79 -40.94
CA LEU A 286 -5.74 7.40 -40.46
C LEU A 286 -5.79 6.35 -41.58
N GLU A 287 -6.12 6.74 -42.81
CA GLU A 287 -6.35 5.84 -43.96
C GLU A 287 -5.29 5.97 -45.07
N ASP A 288 -4.55 7.08 -45.14
CA ASP A 288 -3.47 7.32 -46.12
C ASP A 288 -2.22 6.44 -45.92
N GLY A 289 -2.18 5.65 -44.83
CA GLY A 289 -1.07 4.73 -44.51
C GLY A 289 0.23 5.41 -44.05
N LYS A 290 0.27 6.75 -44.05
CA LYS A 290 1.42 7.56 -43.64
C LYS A 290 1.61 7.67 -42.12
N TYR A 291 0.54 7.49 -41.34
CA TYR A 291 0.52 7.69 -39.89
C TYR A 291 0.07 6.42 -39.16
N THR A 292 0.46 6.28 -37.89
CA THR A 292 0.02 5.15 -37.06
C THR A 292 -1.40 5.35 -36.56
N ARG A 293 -2.09 4.24 -36.30
CA ARG A 293 -3.44 4.27 -35.70
C ARG A 293 -3.34 4.57 -34.22
N PRO A 294 -4.25 5.41 -33.68
CA PRO A 294 -4.19 5.81 -32.28
C PRO A 294 -4.61 4.71 -31.32
N VAL A 295 -5.43 3.76 -31.78
CA VAL A 295 -5.85 2.54 -31.05
C VAL A 295 -5.89 1.35 -32.01
N SER A 296 -5.69 0.16 -31.46
CA SER A 296 -5.54 -1.08 -32.25
C SER A 296 -6.81 -1.52 -33.00
N ASN A 297 -7.99 -1.11 -32.53
CA ASN A 297 -9.26 -1.55 -33.11
C ASN A 297 -9.77 -0.67 -34.26
N TYR A 298 -9.15 0.48 -34.56
CA TYR A 298 -9.56 1.33 -35.68
C TYR A 298 -9.31 0.63 -37.04
N PRO A 299 -10.24 0.69 -38.02
CA PRO A 299 -11.49 1.47 -38.04
C PRO A 299 -12.72 0.75 -37.45
N GLY A 300 -12.55 -0.38 -36.76
CA GLY A 300 -13.64 -1.05 -36.04
C GLY A 300 -14.16 -0.24 -34.85
N ASN A 301 -15.48 -0.26 -34.66
CA ASN A 301 -16.21 0.39 -33.56
C ASN A 301 -16.09 1.93 -33.51
N VAL A 302 -16.01 2.60 -34.66
CA VAL A 302 -16.26 4.05 -34.72
C VAL A 302 -17.74 4.31 -34.45
N THR A 303 -18.02 5.05 -33.39
CA THR A 303 -19.40 5.36 -32.95
C THR A 303 -19.91 6.68 -33.49
N THR A 304 -19.01 7.62 -33.75
CA THR A 304 -19.33 8.95 -34.29
C THR A 304 -18.20 9.43 -35.20
N TRP A 305 -18.55 9.97 -36.37
CA TRP A 305 -17.59 10.55 -37.32
C TRP A 305 -17.53 12.07 -37.26
N TYR A 306 -16.41 12.62 -37.72
CA TYR A 306 -16.21 14.06 -37.84
C TYR A 306 -17.29 14.70 -38.69
N GLY A 307 -17.89 15.77 -38.19
CA GLY A 307 -18.95 16.51 -38.88
C GLY A 307 -20.34 15.91 -38.71
N GLU A 308 -20.50 14.74 -38.07
CA GLU A 308 -21.82 14.21 -37.74
C GLU A 308 -22.47 15.07 -36.66
N VAL A 309 -23.77 15.30 -36.80
CA VAL A 309 -24.56 16.03 -35.81
C VAL A 309 -25.08 15.04 -34.78
N TYR A 310 -24.70 15.22 -33.52
CA TYR A 310 -25.19 14.43 -32.39
C TYR A 310 -25.75 15.34 -31.29
N PHE A 311 -26.22 14.74 -30.18
CA PHE A 311 -26.90 15.39 -29.05
C PHE A 311 -26.18 16.62 -28.47
N LEU A 312 -24.86 16.76 -28.69
CA LEU A 312 -24.02 17.86 -28.19
C LEU A 312 -23.58 18.87 -29.27
N GLY A 313 -24.03 18.71 -30.52
CA GLY A 313 -23.64 19.58 -31.66
C GLY A 313 -22.92 18.83 -32.78
N ILE A 314 -22.21 19.58 -33.64
CA ILE A 314 -21.35 19.01 -34.70
C ILE A 314 -20.13 18.37 -34.02
N HIS A 315 -19.91 17.08 -34.31
CA HIS A 315 -18.78 16.34 -33.78
C HIS A 315 -17.45 16.82 -34.36
N THR A 316 -16.49 17.11 -33.49
CA THR A 316 -15.24 17.80 -33.81
C THR A 316 -14.07 16.85 -34.07
N GLY A 317 -14.29 15.54 -33.98
CA GLY A 317 -13.26 14.50 -34.08
C GLY A 317 -13.83 13.17 -34.58
N ILE A 318 -13.27 12.06 -34.12
CA ILE A 318 -13.83 10.71 -34.31
C ILE A 318 -13.89 10.03 -32.96
N ASP A 319 -15.04 9.42 -32.63
CA ASP A 319 -15.19 8.60 -31.43
C ASP A 319 -14.98 7.12 -31.77
N ILE A 320 -14.02 6.50 -31.11
CA ILE A 320 -13.66 5.09 -31.30
C ILE A 320 -13.94 4.35 -29.99
N ALA A 321 -15.04 3.60 -29.94
CA ALA A 321 -15.40 2.83 -28.76
C ALA A 321 -14.38 1.72 -28.50
N ASN A 322 -13.94 1.60 -27.25
CA ASN A 322 -12.93 0.60 -26.88
C ASN A 322 -13.00 0.26 -25.38
N SER A 323 -12.42 -0.86 -25.00
CA SER A 323 -12.34 -1.27 -23.59
C SER A 323 -11.48 -0.31 -22.76
N LEU A 324 -11.87 -0.07 -21.51
CA LEU A 324 -11.08 0.71 -20.55
C LEU A 324 -9.64 0.17 -20.45
N GLY A 325 -8.68 1.09 -20.43
CA GLY A 325 -7.26 0.76 -20.32
C GLY A 325 -6.59 0.39 -21.66
N THR A 326 -7.29 0.42 -22.78
CA THR A 326 -6.67 0.17 -24.09
C THR A 326 -5.58 1.21 -24.38
N PRO A 327 -4.35 0.81 -24.72
CA PRO A 327 -3.26 1.75 -24.99
C PRO A 327 -3.60 2.71 -26.13
N ILE A 328 -3.27 3.98 -25.93
CA ILE A 328 -3.36 5.05 -26.94
C ILE A 328 -1.96 5.38 -27.42
N HIS A 329 -1.79 5.42 -28.74
CA HIS A 329 -0.53 5.74 -29.40
C HIS A 329 -0.63 7.07 -30.15
N PRO A 330 0.45 7.87 -30.21
CA PRO A 330 0.47 9.05 -31.06
C PRO A 330 0.49 8.62 -32.53
N ILE A 331 -0.13 9.40 -33.42
CA ILE A 331 -0.14 9.08 -34.86
C ILE A 331 1.22 9.41 -35.52
N MET A 332 2.01 10.25 -34.86
CA MET A 332 3.32 10.76 -35.25
C MET A 332 4.06 11.27 -34.01
N GLY A 333 5.40 11.26 -34.03
CA GLY A 333 6.19 11.86 -32.95
C GLY A 333 5.95 13.36 -32.77
N GLY A 334 6.23 13.89 -31.59
CA GLY A 334 5.98 15.29 -31.25
C GLY A 334 6.29 15.64 -29.80
N THR A 335 5.84 16.81 -29.36
CA THR A 335 5.87 17.21 -27.96
C THR A 335 4.47 17.05 -27.37
N ALA A 336 4.32 16.23 -26.33
CA ALA A 336 3.05 15.94 -25.68
C ALA A 336 2.80 16.85 -24.48
N TYR A 337 1.55 17.25 -24.31
CA TYR A 337 1.04 18.09 -23.24
C TYR A 337 -0.20 17.43 -22.63
N PHE A 338 -0.25 17.34 -21.30
CA PHE A 338 -1.46 16.97 -20.60
C PHE A 338 -2.40 18.16 -20.58
N VAL A 339 -3.64 17.96 -21.02
CA VAL A 339 -4.66 19.01 -21.10
C VAL A 339 -5.91 18.54 -20.38
N SER A 340 -6.65 19.50 -19.81
CA SER A 340 -7.95 19.22 -19.22
C SER A 340 -8.92 20.36 -19.52
N SER A 341 -10.19 20.05 -19.68
CA SER A 341 -11.23 21.05 -19.89
C SER A 341 -12.47 20.69 -19.07
N PRO A 342 -13.12 21.68 -18.43
CA PRO A 342 -14.42 21.45 -17.82
C PRO A 342 -15.43 21.04 -18.90
N CYS A 343 -16.40 20.24 -18.48
CA CYS A 343 -17.52 19.86 -19.31
C CYS A 343 -18.64 20.89 -19.24
N SER A 344 -19.14 21.31 -20.40
CA SER A 344 -20.24 22.28 -20.50
C SER A 344 -21.61 21.69 -20.10
N TYR A 345 -21.70 20.36 -19.90
CA TYR A 345 -22.93 19.65 -19.52
C TYR A 345 -22.66 18.56 -18.49
N ASN A 346 -23.57 18.39 -17.54
CA ASN A 346 -23.51 17.35 -16.51
C ASN A 346 -24.12 16.05 -17.09
N ILE A 347 -23.27 15.07 -17.41
CA ILE A 347 -23.67 13.78 -18.00
C ILE A 347 -23.51 12.70 -16.91
N SER A 348 -24.59 11.98 -16.59
CA SER A 348 -24.56 10.89 -15.61
C SER A 348 -23.48 9.86 -15.97
N GLY A 349 -22.51 9.67 -15.09
CA GLY A 349 -21.44 8.67 -15.22
C GLY A 349 -20.06 9.21 -15.63
N GLY A 350 -19.92 10.50 -15.96
CA GLY A 350 -18.64 11.16 -16.26
C GLY A 350 -18.12 12.06 -15.13
N THR A 351 -16.81 12.32 -15.10
CA THR A 351 -16.22 13.37 -14.23
C THR A 351 -16.51 14.76 -14.82
N ASN A 352 -16.73 15.80 -14.00
CA ASN A 352 -16.98 17.18 -14.48
C ASN A 352 -15.79 17.80 -15.26
N LEU A 353 -14.64 17.15 -15.24
CA LEU A 353 -13.41 17.53 -15.92
C LEU A 353 -13.02 16.44 -16.92
N GLY A 354 -12.97 16.80 -18.21
CA GLY A 354 -12.40 15.96 -19.26
C GLY A 354 -10.89 16.09 -19.28
N LYS A 355 -10.21 14.97 -19.42
CA LYS A 355 -8.76 14.90 -19.51
C LYS A 355 -8.35 14.41 -20.89
N GLY A 356 -7.24 14.91 -21.39
CA GLY A 356 -6.68 14.48 -22.65
C GLY A 356 -5.19 14.76 -22.77
N ILE A 357 -4.65 14.32 -23.91
CA ILE A 357 -3.28 14.59 -24.31
C ILE A 357 -3.33 15.32 -25.64
N LEU A 358 -2.61 16.42 -25.73
CA LEU A 358 -2.41 17.18 -26.95
C LEU A 358 -0.96 16.95 -27.40
N VAL A 359 -0.76 16.55 -28.65
CA VAL A 359 0.58 16.35 -29.23
C VAL A 359 0.80 17.38 -30.33
N ASP A 360 1.83 18.20 -30.16
CA ASP A 360 2.36 19.10 -31.19
C ASP A 360 3.38 18.33 -32.04
N HIS A 361 3.10 18.13 -33.32
CA HIS A 361 4.00 17.43 -34.24
C HIS A 361 5.05 18.34 -34.89
N GLU A 362 5.10 19.62 -34.52
CA GLU A 362 6.13 20.61 -34.91
C GLU A 362 6.20 20.91 -36.42
N ASN A 363 5.19 20.46 -37.18
CA ASN A 363 5.03 20.67 -38.62
C ASN A 363 3.72 21.39 -38.96
N GLY A 364 3.11 22.06 -37.97
CA GLY A 364 1.78 22.67 -38.09
C GLY A 364 0.62 21.69 -37.95
N LEU A 365 0.88 20.41 -37.63
CA LEU A 365 -0.12 19.43 -37.26
C LEU A 365 -0.16 19.26 -35.74
N ALA A 366 -1.35 19.18 -35.17
CA ALA A 366 -1.55 18.77 -33.78
C ALA A 366 -2.65 17.72 -33.66
N THR A 367 -2.54 16.86 -32.66
CA THR A 367 -3.54 15.82 -32.39
C THR A 367 -3.98 15.80 -30.94
N LEU A 368 -5.28 15.60 -30.73
CA LEU A 368 -5.89 15.56 -29.40
C LEU A 368 -6.47 14.17 -29.14
N TYR A 369 -6.16 13.65 -27.96
CA TYR A 369 -6.60 12.35 -27.45
C TYR A 369 -7.39 12.56 -26.17
N TRP A 370 -8.71 12.48 -26.24
CA TRP A 370 -9.59 12.83 -25.12
C TRP A 370 -10.16 11.61 -24.38
N HIS A 371 -10.75 11.86 -23.21
CA HIS A 371 -11.37 10.87 -22.31
C HIS A 371 -10.40 9.90 -21.61
N ILE A 372 -9.13 10.27 -21.39
CA ILE A 372 -8.18 9.44 -20.64
C ILE A 372 -8.49 9.40 -19.12
N PRO A 373 -8.11 8.37 -18.34
CA PRO A 373 -8.44 8.21 -16.92
C PRO A 373 -8.11 9.38 -15.97
#